data_AF-A0A7S2V6B1-F1
#
_entry.id   AF-A0A7S2V6B1-F1
#
_cell.length_a   1.000
_cell.length_b   1.000
_cell.length_c   1.000
_cell.angle_alpha   90.00
_cell.angle_beta   90.00
_cell.angle_gamma   90.00
#
_symmetry.space_group_name_H-M   'P 1'
#
loop_
_entity.id
_entity.type
_entity.pdbx_description
1 polymer ?
#
loop_
_entity_poly.entity_id
_entity_poly.type
_entity_poly.pdbx_seq_one_letter_code
_entity_poly.pdbx_strand_id
1 'polypeptide(L)'
;VGEEEFNSLFNYCPAVRYQRNGQVHSVYIRTSEIPADFNAYSIFTYQWLSPNNKLSEDFNIYSSEGDARSREHAWTFCNYALQSDVGYPRDCGPTGYTANKWFSMPGDKFNAKDVWSGSGFEIWTAPDCPADQCPNDP
;
A
#
# COMPACT_ATOMS: atom_id res chain seq x y z
N VAL A 1 -13.45 -1.44 -6.42
CA VAL A 1 -14.02 -0.21 -5.84
C VAL A 1 -13.46 0.99 -6.58
N GLY A 2 -14.19 2.11 -6.64
CA GLY A 2 -13.68 3.37 -7.19
C GLY A 2 -12.84 4.15 -6.18
N GLU A 3 -12.30 5.30 -6.59
CA GLU A 3 -11.45 6.17 -5.77
C GLU A 3 -12.12 6.59 -4.44
N GLU A 4 -13.33 7.13 -4.51
CA GLU A 4 -14.08 7.60 -3.34
C GLU A 4 -14.30 6.47 -2.32
N GLU A 5 -14.76 5.31 -2.80
CA GLU A 5 -15.02 4.15 -1.96
C GLU A 5 -13.72 3.56 -1.38
N PHE A 6 -12.64 3.50 -2.16
CA PHE A 6 -11.34 3.05 -1.66
C PHE A 6 -10.84 3.97 -0.54
N ASN A 7 -10.91 5.28 -0.74
CA ASN A 7 -10.49 6.27 0.27
C ASN A 7 -11.38 6.20 1.51
N SER A 8 -12.69 5.97 1.37
CA SER A 8 -13.60 5.77 2.50
C SER A 8 -13.25 4.52 3.30
N LEU A 9 -13.03 3.39 2.62
CA LEU A 9 -12.63 2.13 3.27
C LEU A 9 -11.26 2.24 3.94
N PHE A 10 -10.31 2.96 3.31
CA PHE A 10 -8.99 3.20 3.87
C PHE A 10 -9.07 4.04 5.15
N ASN A 11 -9.91 5.08 5.15
CA ASN A 11 -10.17 5.87 6.36
C ASN A 11 -10.86 5.07 7.46
N TYR A 12 -11.53 3.96 7.13
CA TYR A 12 -12.11 3.09 8.14
C TYR A 12 -11.08 2.12 8.71
N CYS A 13 -10.35 1.41 7.84
CA CYS A 13 -9.28 0.50 8.19
C CYS A 13 -8.07 0.77 7.28
N PRO A 14 -7.02 1.46 7.77
CA PRO A 14 -5.94 1.93 6.92
C PRO A 14 -4.88 0.85 6.70
N ALA A 15 -5.34 -0.28 6.16
CA ALA A 15 -4.56 -1.43 5.79
C ALA A 15 -4.89 -1.84 4.35
N VAL A 16 -3.88 -2.20 3.57
CA VAL A 16 -4.05 -2.63 2.18
C VAL A 16 -3.13 -3.80 1.85
N ARG A 17 -3.70 -4.89 1.33
CA ARG A 17 -2.95 -6.05 0.85
C ARG A 17 -2.71 -5.88 -0.64
N TYR A 18 -1.46 -5.95 -1.04
CA TYR A 18 -1.08 -5.95 -2.44
C TYR A 18 -0.86 -7.39 -2.92
N GLN A 19 -1.61 -7.78 -3.94
CA GLN A 19 -1.48 -9.08 -4.59
C GLN A 19 -0.84 -8.95 -5.96
N ARG A 20 0.03 -9.93 -6.26
CA ARG A 20 0.64 -10.10 -7.58
C ARG A 20 0.65 -11.59 -7.91
N ASN A 21 0.24 -11.93 -9.13
CA ASN A 21 0.29 -13.29 -9.63
C ASN A 21 -0.39 -14.34 -8.72
N GLY A 22 -1.53 -13.96 -8.11
CA GLY A 22 -2.30 -14.82 -7.22
C GLY A 22 -1.68 -15.03 -5.84
N GLN A 23 -0.67 -14.23 -5.45
CA GLN A 23 -0.02 -14.30 -4.16
C GLN A 23 0.04 -12.92 -3.49
N VAL A 24 0.08 -12.93 -2.16
CA VAL A 24 0.37 -11.73 -1.38
C VAL A 24 1.81 -11.33 -1.66
N HIS A 25 1.98 -10.12 -2.19
CA HIS A 25 3.30 -9.51 -2.35
C HIS A 25 3.70 -8.79 -1.07
N SER A 26 2.79 -7.96 -0.54
CA SER A 26 3.03 -7.19 0.66
C SER A 26 1.74 -6.69 1.31
N VAL A 27 1.83 -6.28 2.57
CA VAL A 27 0.77 -5.68 3.38
C VAL A 27 1.23 -4.32 3.85
N TYR A 28 0.51 -3.27 3.50
CA TYR A 28 0.69 -1.92 4.02
C TYR A 28 -0.18 -1.72 5.26
N ILE A 29 0.38 -1.15 6.32
CA ILE A 29 -0.34 -0.70 7.51
C ILE A 29 0.03 0.76 7.78
N ARG A 30 -0.96 1.65 7.81
CA ARG A 30 -0.79 3.02 8.27
C ARG A 30 -0.53 3.03 9.78
N THR A 31 0.39 3.86 10.22
CA THR A 31 0.76 4.04 11.64
C THR A 31 0.60 5.47 12.14
N SER A 32 0.37 6.43 11.25
CA SER A 32 0.07 7.83 11.58
C SER A 32 -1.36 8.21 11.22
N GLU A 33 -1.85 9.34 11.74
CA GLU A 33 -3.12 9.94 11.32
C GLU A 33 -3.14 10.12 9.79
N ILE A 34 -4.33 9.98 9.20
CA ILE A 34 -4.56 10.16 7.77
C ILE A 34 -4.96 11.62 7.55
N PRO A 35 -4.15 12.43 6.84
CA PRO A 35 -4.52 13.80 6.52
C PRO A 35 -5.81 13.87 5.69
N ALA A 36 -6.60 14.94 5.87
CA ALA A 36 -7.87 15.12 5.16
C ALA A 36 -7.72 15.19 3.63
N ASP A 37 -6.55 15.62 3.14
CA ASP A 37 -6.20 15.70 1.71
C ASP A 37 -5.44 14.46 1.22
N PHE A 38 -5.25 13.44 2.06
CA PHE A 38 -4.56 12.22 1.68
C PHE A 38 -5.43 11.32 0.81
N ASN A 39 -5.04 11.19 -0.46
CA ASN A 39 -5.71 10.32 -1.43
C ASN A 39 -4.98 8.97 -1.51
N ALA A 40 -5.41 8.02 -0.68
CA ALA A 40 -4.84 6.67 -0.65
C ALA A 40 -4.94 5.99 -2.01
N TYR A 41 -6.11 6.05 -2.68
CA TYR A 41 -6.29 5.46 -4.00
C TYR A 41 -5.19 5.92 -4.98
N SER A 42 -4.96 7.24 -5.07
CA SER A 42 -3.92 7.79 -5.93
C SER A 42 -2.51 7.34 -5.56
N ILE A 43 -2.20 7.26 -4.26
CA ILE A 43 -0.92 6.76 -3.76
C ILE A 43 -0.68 5.29 -4.17
N PHE A 44 -1.71 4.45 -4.08
CA PHE A 44 -1.62 3.03 -4.42
C PHE A 44 -1.61 2.78 -5.93
N THR A 45 -2.40 3.52 -6.72
CA THR A 45 -2.62 3.21 -8.15
C THR A 45 -1.82 4.07 -9.12
N TYR A 46 -1.51 5.33 -8.78
CA TYR A 46 -0.94 6.30 -9.72
C TYR A 46 0.44 6.80 -9.34
N GLN A 47 0.64 7.28 -8.11
CA GLN A 47 1.91 7.91 -7.76
C GLN A 47 2.28 7.70 -6.30
N TRP A 48 3.33 6.91 -6.08
CA TRP A 48 3.87 6.63 -4.75
C TRP A 48 4.72 7.80 -4.22
N LEU A 49 4.09 8.76 -3.55
CA LEU A 49 4.72 9.99 -3.06
C LEU A 49 5.13 9.91 -1.57
N SER A 50 6.03 10.79 -1.14
CA SER A 50 6.52 10.87 0.24
C SER A 50 5.80 11.85 1.19
N PRO A 51 5.15 12.94 0.75
CA PRO A 51 4.43 13.82 1.68
C PRO A 51 3.35 13.05 2.45
N ASN A 52 3.44 13.06 3.78
CA ASN A 52 2.58 12.29 4.70
C ASN A 52 2.48 10.80 4.37
N ASN A 53 3.49 10.23 3.71
CA ASN A 53 3.57 8.83 3.35
C ASN A 53 5.03 8.38 3.34
N LYS A 54 5.62 8.23 4.53
CA LYS A 54 6.98 7.71 4.69
C LYS A 54 7.05 6.41 5.47
N LEU A 55 7.86 5.48 4.99
CA LEU A 55 8.14 4.21 5.66
C LEU A 55 8.69 4.45 7.08
N SER A 56 8.14 3.72 8.05
CA SER A 56 8.44 3.80 9.48
C SER A 56 8.14 5.14 10.17
N GLU A 57 7.57 6.12 9.45
CA GLU A 57 7.00 7.35 10.03
C GLU A 57 5.47 7.29 9.93
N ASP A 58 4.94 7.10 8.72
CA ASP A 58 3.50 7.10 8.42
C ASP A 58 2.92 5.70 8.21
N PHE A 59 3.75 4.75 7.82
CA PHE A 59 3.32 3.38 7.54
C PHE A 59 4.45 2.37 7.70
N ASN A 60 4.07 1.10 7.83
CA ASN A 60 4.98 -0.03 7.66
C ASN A 60 4.49 -0.96 6.54
N ILE A 61 5.43 -1.70 5.95
CA ILE A 61 5.15 -2.73 4.95
C ILE A 61 5.66 -4.07 5.46
N TYR A 62 4.89 -5.13 5.22
CA TYR A 62 5.20 -6.49 5.65
C TYR A 62 5.06 -7.45 4.46
N SER A 63 5.81 -8.56 4.47
CA SER A 63 5.73 -9.58 3.42
C SER A 63 4.51 -10.49 3.58
N SER A 64 3.92 -10.53 4.77
CA SER A 64 2.77 -11.37 5.08
C SER A 64 1.78 -10.65 5.99
N GLU A 65 0.54 -11.14 6.04
CA GLU A 65 -0.44 -10.66 7.01
C GLU A 65 -0.09 -11.04 8.44
N GLY A 66 0.55 -12.21 8.66
CA GLY A 66 1.02 -12.62 9.98
C GLY A 66 2.01 -11.62 10.56
N ASP A 67 3.05 -11.28 9.78
CA ASP A 67 4.03 -10.26 10.12
C ASP A 67 3.38 -8.89 10.34
N ALA A 68 2.41 -8.53 9.50
CA ALA A 68 1.67 -7.29 9.67
C ALA A 68 0.97 -7.27 11.03
N ARG A 69 0.20 -8.30 11.37
CA ARG A 69 -0.56 -8.37 12.63
C ARG A 69 0.33 -8.44 13.87
N SER A 70 1.46 -9.15 13.81
CA SER A 70 2.43 -9.20 14.91
C SER A 70 3.37 -8.00 14.96
N ARG A 71 3.36 -7.14 13.92
CA ARG A 71 4.29 -6.01 13.72
C ARG A 71 5.75 -6.47 13.62
N GLU A 72 6.00 -7.67 13.12
CA GLU A 72 7.34 -8.26 12.99
C GLU A 72 7.87 -8.15 11.55
N HIS A 73 9.19 -8.18 11.38
CA HIS A 73 9.83 -8.20 10.04
C HIS A 73 9.36 -7.08 9.09
N ALA A 74 9.10 -5.88 9.62
CA ALA A 74 8.79 -4.72 8.82
C ALA A 74 9.90 -4.46 7.79
N TRP A 75 9.49 -4.12 6.57
CA TRP A 75 10.40 -3.71 5.52
C TRP A 75 11.17 -2.46 5.95
N THR A 76 12.45 -2.42 5.59
CA THR A 76 13.39 -1.39 6.05
C THR A 76 13.82 -0.43 4.94
N PHE A 77 13.40 -0.66 3.71
CA PHE A 77 13.76 0.18 2.57
C PHE A 77 12.54 0.55 1.73
N CYS A 78 12.44 1.83 1.41
CA CYS A 78 11.50 2.39 0.45
C CYS A 78 12.12 3.59 -0.27
N ASN A 79 11.78 3.74 -1.55
CA ASN A 79 11.93 5.00 -2.27
C ASN A 79 10.56 5.48 -2.79
N TYR A 80 10.52 6.69 -3.34
CA TYR A 80 9.29 7.35 -3.80
C TYR A 80 9.39 7.72 -5.27
N ALA A 81 8.24 7.76 -5.93
CA ALA A 81 8.12 8.06 -7.35
C ALA A 81 8.14 9.57 -7.60
N LEU A 82 9.07 10.03 -8.44
CA LEU A 82 9.03 11.38 -9.01
C LEU A 82 8.21 11.45 -10.31
N GLN A 83 7.82 10.29 -10.85
CA GLN A 83 7.07 10.15 -12.11
C GLN A 83 5.66 9.68 -11.79
N SER A 84 4.67 10.19 -12.54
CA SER A 84 3.33 9.60 -12.55
C SER A 84 3.37 8.16 -13.07
N ASP A 85 2.31 7.42 -12.77
CA ASP A 85 2.02 6.06 -13.26
C ASP A 85 2.88 4.96 -12.60
N VAL A 86 3.49 5.29 -11.46
CA VAL A 86 4.16 4.33 -10.58
C VAL A 86 3.58 4.43 -9.17
N GLY A 87 2.62 3.56 -8.90
CA GLY A 87 1.97 3.44 -7.60
C GLY A 87 2.78 2.58 -6.61
N TYR A 88 2.06 2.04 -5.63
CA TYR A 88 2.64 1.29 -4.53
C TYR A 88 3.40 0.02 -5.00
N PRO A 89 4.55 -0.35 -4.39
CA PRO A 89 5.36 0.42 -3.44
C PRO A 89 6.63 1.00 -4.10
N ARG A 90 6.58 1.46 -5.36
CA ARG A 90 7.78 1.81 -6.16
C ARG A 90 8.88 0.73 -6.05
N ASP A 91 10.02 1.01 -5.40
CA ASP A 91 11.14 0.09 -5.23
C ASP A 91 11.41 -0.26 -3.74
N CYS A 92 10.36 -0.41 -2.93
CA CYS A 92 10.47 -0.87 -1.54
C CYS A 92 10.79 -2.37 -1.41
N GLY A 93 11.45 -2.77 -0.32
CA GLY A 93 11.71 -4.18 -0.02
C GLY A 93 12.09 -4.44 1.45
N PRO A 94 12.12 -5.73 1.87
CA PRO A 94 12.34 -6.12 3.27
C PRO A 94 13.65 -5.57 3.86
N THR A 95 14.75 -5.69 3.11
CA THR A 95 16.10 -5.30 3.55
C THR A 95 16.78 -4.33 2.59
N GLY A 96 16.13 -3.93 1.51
CA GLY A 96 16.75 -3.12 0.48
C GLY A 96 15.90 -2.92 -0.77
N TYR A 97 16.55 -2.34 -1.79
CA TYR A 97 15.95 -1.98 -3.07
C TYR A 97 15.37 -3.20 -3.81
N THR A 98 14.06 -3.17 -4.08
CA THR A 98 13.37 -4.20 -4.87
C THR A 98 12.58 -3.56 -6.00
N ALA A 99 13.17 -3.54 -7.20
CA ALA A 99 12.54 -2.93 -8.37
C ALA A 99 11.50 -3.82 -9.05
N ASN A 100 10.71 -3.17 -9.90
CA ASN A 100 9.82 -3.77 -10.89
C ASN A 100 8.64 -4.53 -10.27
N LYS A 101 8.30 -4.22 -9.02
CA LYS A 101 7.17 -4.82 -8.30
C LYS A 101 6.00 -3.86 -8.06
N TRP A 102 6.16 -2.57 -8.39
CA TRP A 102 5.10 -1.57 -8.28
C TRP A 102 3.86 -1.89 -9.11
N PHE A 103 2.73 -1.36 -8.64
CA PHE A 103 1.48 -1.34 -9.38
C PHE A 103 1.45 -0.19 -10.38
N SER A 104 0.75 -0.39 -11.50
CA SER A 104 0.39 0.64 -12.47
C SER A 104 -0.95 0.24 -13.10
N MET A 105 -1.82 1.22 -13.39
CA MET A 105 -3.12 0.92 -13.97
C MET A 105 -2.97 0.43 -15.42
N PRO A 106 -3.83 -0.51 -15.87
CA PRO A 106 -3.83 -0.92 -17.27
C PRO A 106 -4.06 0.28 -18.20
N GLY A 107 -3.16 0.49 -19.17
CA GLY A 107 -3.26 1.57 -20.15
C GLY A 107 -2.49 2.85 -19.80
N ASP A 108 -1.86 2.91 -18.63
CA ASP A 108 -0.96 4.02 -18.26
C ASP A 108 0.40 3.95 -18.98
N LYS A 109 1.27 4.95 -18.76
CA LYS A 109 2.59 5.05 -19.41
C LYS A 109 3.50 3.86 -19.11
N PHE A 110 3.37 3.27 -17.93
CA PHE A 110 4.17 2.12 -17.51
C PHE A 110 3.27 0.90 -17.32
N ASN A 111 3.82 -0.29 -17.59
CA ASN A 111 3.15 -1.55 -17.26
C ASN A 111 3.80 -2.17 -16.03
N ALA A 112 2.98 -2.78 -15.16
CA ALA A 112 3.49 -3.62 -14.09
C ALA A 112 4.27 -4.81 -14.68
N LYS A 113 5.54 -4.93 -14.32
CA LYS A 113 6.43 -5.96 -14.88
C LYS A 113 6.22 -7.32 -14.22
N ASP A 114 6.48 -8.39 -14.95
CA ASP A 114 6.35 -9.78 -14.45
C ASP A 114 4.96 -10.11 -13.88
N VAL A 115 3.89 -9.59 -14.48
CA VAL A 115 2.50 -9.89 -14.11
C VAL A 115 1.86 -10.79 -15.16
N TRP A 116 1.50 -12.03 -14.79
CA TRP A 116 0.87 -13.01 -15.68
C TRP A 116 -0.52 -13.46 -15.23
N SER A 117 -0.87 -13.29 -13.95
CA SER A 117 -2.23 -13.58 -13.44
C SER A 117 -2.92 -12.37 -12.83
N GLY A 118 -2.38 -11.18 -13.09
CA GLY A 118 -2.90 -9.91 -12.57
C GLY A 118 -2.20 -9.43 -11.29
N SER A 119 -2.45 -8.18 -10.97
CA SER A 119 -2.04 -7.52 -9.74
C SER A 119 -3.16 -6.60 -9.28
N GLY A 120 -3.31 -6.43 -7.98
CA GLY A 120 -4.39 -5.60 -7.44
C GLY A 120 -4.32 -5.47 -5.93
N PHE A 121 -5.20 -4.64 -5.40
CA PHE A 121 -5.27 -4.35 -3.98
C PHE A 121 -6.53 -4.96 -3.38
N GLU A 122 -6.37 -5.61 -2.23
CA GLU A 122 -7.48 -5.90 -1.33
C GLU A 122 -7.39 -4.92 -0.18
N ILE A 123 -8.45 -4.13 -0.01
CA ILE A 123 -8.58 -3.23 1.14
C ILE A 123 -9.39 -3.94 2.21
N TRP A 124 -8.95 -3.87 3.46
CA TRP A 124 -9.68 -4.50 4.55
C TRP A 124 -10.96 -3.74 4.84
N THR A 125 -12.02 -4.51 5.12
CA THR A 125 -13.29 -4.02 5.64
C THR A 125 -13.45 -4.53 7.08
N ALA A 126 -14.19 -3.81 7.92
CA ALA A 126 -14.49 -4.22 9.30
C ALA A 126 -14.99 -5.68 9.41
N PRO A 127 -14.79 -6.39 10.54
CA PRO A 127 -14.26 -5.93 11.84
C PRO A 127 -12.81 -6.35 12.16
N ASP A 128 -12.15 -7.13 11.30
CA ASP A 128 -10.80 -7.66 11.56
C ASP A 128 -9.70 -6.78 10.94
N CYS A 129 -9.73 -5.50 11.29
CA CYS A 129 -8.75 -4.54 10.77
C CYS A 129 -7.36 -4.85 11.35
N PRO A 130 -6.34 -5.06 10.50
CA PRO A 130 -5.00 -5.34 11.01
C PRO A 130 -4.24 -4.07 11.41
N ALA A 131 -4.81 -2.86 11.29
CA ALA A 131 -4.19 -1.60 11.74
C ALA A 131 -4.65 -1.26 13.17
N ASP A 132 -3.71 -0.80 14.01
CA ASP A 132 -3.99 -0.52 15.44
C ASP A 132 -4.87 0.74 15.63
N GLN A 133 -4.98 1.59 14.62
CA GLN A 133 -5.81 2.79 14.62
C GLN A 133 -6.86 2.69 13.52
N CYS A 134 -8.07 2.30 13.89
CA CYS A 134 -9.26 2.65 13.11
C CYS A 134 -9.68 4.05 13.56
N PRO A 135 -9.75 5.07 12.68
CA PRO A 135 -10.18 6.43 13.04
C PRO A 135 -11.57 6.52 13.69
N ASN A 136 -12.33 5.43 13.71
CA ASN A 136 -13.68 5.34 14.28
C ASN A 136 -13.81 4.25 15.37
N ASP A 137 -12.72 3.75 15.96
CA ASP A 137 -12.83 2.91 17.15
C ASP A 137 -13.05 3.82 18.38
N PRO A 138 -14.17 3.71 19.11
CA PRO A 138 -14.46 4.53 20.29
C PRO A 138 -13.55 4.26 21.48
#